data_AF-A0A2V6XSE3-F1
#
_entry.id   AF-A0A2V6XSE3-F1
#
_cell.length_a   1.000
_cell.length_b   1.000
_cell.length_c   1.000
_cell.angle_alpha   90.00
_cell.angle_beta   90.00
_cell.angle_gamma   90.00
#
_symmetry.space_group_name_H-M   'P 1'
#
loop_
_entity.id
_entity.type
_entity.pdbx_description
1 polymer ?
#
loop_
_entity_poly.entity_id
_entity_poly.type
_entity_poly.pdbx_seq_one_letter_code
_entity_poly.pdbx_strand_id
1 'polypeptide(L)'
;MRYPPTHACPWCMDLGWTWQEVSGRGTIYSYEIVAHAIQPGFKELTPYAVVLVELDEQRGQPTPDEALRVIANLVKADFTPEPEANVAIGKRVRVVFQDLADHIALPQFALTEEPSAGRVWRLPE
;
A
#
# COMPACT_ATOMS: atom_id res chain seq x y z
N MET A 1 5.24 15.02 -5.48
CA MET A 1 5.26 13.86 -6.40
C MET A 1 3.81 13.54 -6.75
N ARG A 2 3.51 12.67 -7.72
CA ARG A 2 2.11 12.31 -8.01
C ARG A 2 1.97 10.81 -8.23
N TYR A 3 0.92 10.25 -7.66
CA TYR A 3 0.45 8.89 -7.93
C TYR A 3 -1.09 8.88 -7.79
N PRO A 4 -1.84 8.26 -8.72
CA PRO A 4 -1.36 7.56 -9.93
C PRO A 4 -0.63 8.48 -10.93
N PRO A 5 0.28 7.95 -11.75
CA PRO A 5 0.96 8.73 -12.79
C PRO A 5 -0.04 9.30 -13.81
N THR A 6 0.20 10.53 -14.25
CA THR A 6 -0.61 11.23 -15.26
C THR A 6 0.30 11.95 -16.27
N HIS A 7 -0.24 12.44 -17.39
CA HIS A 7 0.55 13.08 -18.45
C HIS A 7 1.13 14.46 -18.10
N ALA A 8 0.47 15.22 -17.21
CA ALA A 8 0.85 16.59 -16.84
C ALA A 8 0.84 16.77 -15.31
N CYS A 9 1.57 17.76 -14.83
CA CYS A 9 1.52 18.21 -13.44
C CYS A 9 0.11 18.75 -13.11
N PRO A 10 -0.63 18.20 -12.12
CA PRO A 10 -1.98 18.66 -11.81
C PRO A 10 -2.03 20.08 -11.21
N TRP A 11 -0.90 20.61 -10.75
CA TRP A 11 -0.81 21.93 -10.13
C TRP A 11 -0.41 23.04 -11.12
N CYS A 12 0.51 22.77 -12.06
CA CYS A 12 1.03 23.78 -13.00
C CYS A 12 0.84 23.43 -14.49
N MET A 13 0.28 22.25 -14.81
CA MET A 13 0.04 21.75 -16.17
C MET A 13 1.29 21.51 -17.04
N ASP A 14 2.49 21.58 -16.47
CA ASP A 14 3.73 21.25 -17.17
C ASP A 14 3.76 19.76 -17.58
N LEU A 15 4.28 19.50 -18.78
CA LEU A 15 4.49 18.17 -19.34
C LEU A 15 5.90 17.61 -19.03
N GLY A 16 6.81 18.46 -18.55
CA GLY A 16 8.12 18.06 -18.06
C GLY A 16 8.02 17.37 -16.70
N TRP A 17 8.46 16.11 -16.63
CA TRP A 17 8.57 15.37 -15.38
C TRP A 17 9.72 14.38 -15.42
N THR A 18 10.20 13.99 -14.24
CA THR A 18 11.22 12.95 -14.06
C THR A 18 10.68 11.87 -13.12
N TRP A 19 11.18 10.64 -13.27
CA TRP A 19 10.94 9.59 -12.29
C TRP A 19 11.74 9.89 -11.02
N GLN A 20 11.12 9.62 -9.87
CA GLN A 20 11.76 9.73 -8.56
C GLN A 20 11.63 8.39 -7.88
N GLU A 21 12.76 7.86 -7.42
CA GLU A 21 12.77 6.67 -6.58
C GLU A 21 12.20 7.00 -5.20
N VAL A 22 11.35 6.10 -4.69
CA VAL A 22 10.79 6.18 -3.34
C VAL A 22 11.39 5.09 -2.48
N SER A 23 11.47 5.30 -1.17
CA SER A 23 12.00 4.30 -0.24
C SER A 23 11.15 3.03 -0.15
N GLY A 24 9.90 3.10 -0.61
CA GLY A 24 8.94 2.01 -0.53
C GLY A 24 8.42 1.76 0.89
N ARG A 25 8.75 2.62 1.85
CA ARG A 25 8.27 2.56 3.23
C ARG A 25 7.02 3.41 3.39
N GLY A 26 6.09 2.95 4.21
CA GLY A 26 4.86 3.66 4.43
C GLY A 26 4.07 3.18 5.64
N THR A 27 2.92 3.81 5.82
CA THR A 27 1.98 3.53 6.90
C THR A 27 0.65 3.11 6.30
N ILE A 28 0.01 2.07 6.87
CA ILE A 28 -1.36 1.73 6.50
C ILE A 28 -2.25 2.92 6.86
N TYR A 29 -2.76 3.63 5.86
CA TYR A 29 -3.64 4.78 6.01
C TYR A 29 -5.09 4.32 6.15
N SER A 30 -5.48 3.34 5.34
CA SER A 30 -6.78 2.67 5.38
C SER A 30 -6.61 1.23 4.90
N TYR A 31 -7.58 0.37 5.16
CA TYR A 31 -7.60 -0.99 4.65
C TYR A 31 -9.04 -1.53 4.54
N GLU A 32 -9.20 -2.59 3.75
CA GLU A 32 -10.39 -3.43 3.73
C GLU A 32 -10.01 -4.90 3.85
N ILE A 33 -10.95 -5.72 4.34
CA ILE A 33 -10.83 -7.17 4.38
C ILE A 33 -11.76 -7.76 3.34
N VAL A 34 -11.19 -8.44 2.35
CA VAL A 34 -11.95 -9.15 1.34
C VAL A 34 -12.35 -10.51 1.88
N ALA A 35 -13.55 -10.57 2.48
CA ALA A 35 -14.11 -11.82 3.00
C ALA A 35 -14.66 -12.76 1.91
N HIS A 36 -14.99 -12.22 0.72
CA HIS A 36 -15.51 -12.98 -0.40
C HIS A 36 -14.90 -12.50 -1.72
N ALA A 37 -14.07 -13.33 -2.34
CA ALA A 37 -13.42 -13.02 -3.61
C ALA A 37 -14.28 -13.45 -4.81
N ILE A 38 -14.59 -12.50 -5.69
CA ILE A 38 -15.29 -12.79 -6.96
C ILE A 38 -14.35 -13.32 -8.04
N GLN A 39 -13.06 -12.95 -7.98
CA GLN A 39 -12.06 -13.35 -8.96
C GLN A 39 -11.53 -14.74 -8.62
N PRO A 40 -11.55 -15.72 -9.55
CA PRO A 40 -11.14 -17.10 -9.27
C PRO A 40 -9.74 -17.23 -8.65
N GLY A 41 -8.77 -16.45 -9.13
CA GLY A 41 -7.39 -16.49 -8.63
C GLY A 41 -7.19 -16.04 -7.18
N PHE A 42 -8.21 -15.43 -6.57
CA PHE A 42 -8.16 -14.94 -5.18
C PHE A 42 -9.05 -15.73 -4.22
N LYS A 43 -9.82 -16.72 -4.72
CA LYS A 43 -10.77 -17.48 -3.89
C LYS A 43 -10.11 -18.26 -2.76
N GLU A 44 -8.93 -18.82 -3.02
CA GLU A 44 -8.17 -19.58 -2.02
C GLU A 44 -7.44 -18.67 -1.02
N LEU A 45 -7.41 -17.36 -1.28
CA LEU A 45 -6.72 -16.37 -0.45
C LEU A 45 -7.64 -15.70 0.57
N THR A 46 -8.96 -15.92 0.52
CA THR A 46 -9.89 -15.27 1.44
C THR A 46 -9.81 -15.88 2.86
N PRO A 47 -9.87 -15.05 3.92
CA PRO A 47 -9.87 -13.58 3.89
C PRO A 47 -8.46 -13.01 3.65
N TYR A 48 -8.37 -11.93 2.89
CA TYR A 48 -7.13 -11.17 2.70
C TYR A 48 -7.36 -9.66 2.81
N ALA A 49 -6.32 -8.92 3.19
CA ALA A 49 -6.38 -7.48 3.30
C ALA A 49 -5.85 -6.77 2.05
N VAL A 50 -6.60 -5.76 1.60
CA VAL A 50 -6.13 -4.75 0.66
C VAL A 50 -5.88 -3.48 1.46
N VAL A 51 -4.66 -2.94 1.35
CA VAL A 51 -4.22 -1.78 2.12
C VAL A 51 -4.03 -0.58 1.21
N LEU A 52 -4.45 0.59 1.68
CA LEU A 52 -4.07 1.88 1.16
C LEU A 52 -2.91 2.39 2.01
N VAL A 53 -1.71 2.40 1.44
CA VAL A 53 -0.48 2.77 2.14
C VAL A 53 -0.08 4.18 1.77
N GLU A 54 0.07 5.04 2.77
CA GLU A 54 0.65 6.37 2.64
C GLU A 54 2.18 6.28 2.79
N LEU A 55 2.89 6.61 1.71
CA LEU A 55 4.35 6.56 1.65
C LEU A 55 5.00 7.73 2.41
N ASP A 56 6.17 7.48 2.99
CA ASP A 56 6.85 8.43 3.86
C ASP A 56 7.27 9.72 3.12
N GLU A 57 7.50 9.67 1.80
CA GLU A 57 7.99 10.80 1.01
C GLU A 57 7.03 12.01 0.96
N GLN A 58 5.73 11.80 1.14
CA GLN A 58 4.72 12.87 1.13
C GLN A 58 3.70 12.75 2.26
N ARG A 59 4.06 12.06 3.35
CA ARG A 59 3.13 11.88 4.46
C ARG A 59 2.85 13.20 5.17
N GLY A 60 1.60 13.65 5.12
CA GLY A 60 1.13 14.89 5.74
C GLY A 60 1.73 16.16 5.13
N GLN A 61 2.34 16.07 3.94
CA GLN A 61 3.00 17.18 3.26
C GLN A 61 2.66 17.17 1.76
N PRO A 62 2.33 18.33 1.18
CA PRO A 62 2.37 19.67 1.78
C PRO A 62 1.17 20.00 2.69
N THR A 63 0.09 19.23 2.62
CA THR A 63 -1.06 19.35 3.52
C THR A 63 -1.42 17.98 4.10
N PRO A 64 -2.26 17.90 5.15
CA PRO A 64 -2.71 16.62 5.70
C PRO A 64 -3.50 15.74 4.71
N ASP A 65 -4.15 16.35 3.71
CA ASP A 65 -4.98 15.64 2.74
C ASP A 65 -4.19 15.14 1.53
N GLU A 66 -3.11 15.84 1.18
CA GLU A 66 -2.19 15.46 0.10
C GLU A 66 -1.19 14.39 0.58
N ALA A 67 -1.11 13.29 -0.18
CA ALA A 67 -0.18 12.22 0.11
C ALA A 67 0.08 11.35 -1.11
N LEU A 68 1.24 10.69 -1.11
CA LEU A 68 1.55 9.62 -2.06
C LEU A 68 0.99 8.31 -1.50
N ARG A 69 -0.16 7.87 -2.02
CA ARG A 69 -0.83 6.65 -1.54
C ARG A 69 -0.88 5.56 -2.60
N VAL A 70 -0.54 4.33 -2.21
CA VAL A 70 -0.51 3.16 -3.10
C VAL A 70 -1.43 2.08 -2.53
N ILE A 71 -2.22 1.44 -3.40
CA ILE A 71 -3.08 0.31 -3.04
C ILE A 71 -2.39 -0.98 -3.44
N ALA A 72 -2.27 -1.93 -2.52
CA ALA A 72 -1.82 -3.29 -2.80
C ALA A 72 -2.29 -4.27 -1.70
N ASN A 73 -1.99 -5.56 -1.84
CA ASN A 73 -2.30 -6.53 -0.77
C ASN A 73 -1.26 -6.42 0.36
N LEU A 74 -1.70 -6.77 1.57
CA LEU A 74 -0.79 -7.00 2.70
C LEU A 74 -0.46 -8.49 2.80
N VAL A 75 0.82 -8.82 2.73
CA VAL A 75 1.32 -10.19 2.64
C VAL A 75 2.45 -10.45 3.62
N LYS A 76 2.64 -11.73 3.94
CA LYS A 76 3.83 -12.22 4.65
C LYS A 76 5.01 -12.37 3.69
N ALA A 77 6.17 -12.76 4.24
CA ALA A 77 7.40 -13.01 3.48
C ALA A 77 7.26 -14.10 2.40
N ASP A 78 6.31 -15.03 2.55
CA ASP A 78 6.00 -16.08 1.57
C ASP A 78 4.91 -15.69 0.56
N PHE A 79 4.52 -14.41 0.53
CA PHE A 79 3.43 -13.86 -0.29
C PHE A 79 2.03 -14.42 -0.02
N THR A 80 1.84 -15.18 1.06
CA THR A 80 0.50 -15.52 1.52
C THR A 80 -0.11 -14.33 2.29
N PRO A 81 -1.45 -14.21 2.37
CA PRO A 81 -2.11 -13.10 3.05
C PRO A 81 -1.66 -12.94 4.51
N GLU A 82 -1.50 -11.69 4.94
CA GLU A 82 -1.32 -11.38 6.35
C GLU A 82 -2.62 -11.66 7.13
N PRO A 83 -2.58 -12.35 8.29
CA PRO A 83 -3.76 -12.58 9.11
C PRO A 83 -4.45 -11.28 9.51
N GLU A 84 -5.78 -11.26 9.42
CA GLU A 84 -6.62 -10.09 9.73
C GLU A 84 -6.32 -9.46 11.10
N ALA A 85 -6.02 -10.28 12.11
CA ALA A 85 -5.68 -9.82 13.46
C ALA A 85 -4.45 -8.89 13.52
N ASN A 86 -3.56 -8.97 12.52
CA ASN A 86 -2.36 -8.13 12.44
C ASN A 86 -2.60 -6.82 11.67
N VAL A 87 -3.71 -6.72 10.94
CA VAL A 87 -4.01 -5.61 10.04
C VAL A 87 -4.63 -4.45 10.83
N ALA A 88 -3.97 -3.30 10.79
CA ALA A 88 -4.45 -2.10 11.44
C ALA A 88 -3.93 -0.83 10.76
N ILE A 89 -4.78 0.20 10.70
CA ILE A 89 -4.36 1.56 10.38
C ILE A 89 -3.26 1.97 11.35
N GLY A 90 -2.24 2.68 10.85
CA GLY A 90 -1.09 3.14 11.63
C GLY A 90 0.09 2.16 11.68
N LYS A 91 -0.10 0.89 11.28
CA LYS A 91 1.01 -0.08 11.17
C LYS A 91 1.99 0.31 10.06
N ARG A 92 3.26 0.01 10.29
CA ARG A 92 4.38 0.30 9.38
C ARG A 92 4.59 -0.84 8.40
N VAL A 93 4.77 -0.49 7.14
CA VAL A 93 4.94 -1.43 6.04
C VAL A 93 6.09 -1.03 5.14
N ARG A 94 6.59 -2.00 4.38
CA ARG A 94 7.50 -1.78 3.26
C ARG A 94 7.00 -2.52 2.02
N VAL A 95 7.28 -1.97 0.85
CA VAL A 95 6.98 -2.62 -0.41
C VAL A 95 7.82 -3.89 -0.53
N VAL A 96 7.20 -4.94 -1.06
CA VAL A 96 7.84 -6.18 -1.50
C VAL A 96 7.33 -6.49 -2.90
N PHE A 97 8.18 -7.06 -3.75
CA PHE A 97 7.82 -7.34 -5.14
C PHE A 97 7.63 -8.85 -5.30
N GLN A 98 6.42 -9.25 -5.69
CA GLN A 98 6.08 -10.64 -5.96
C GLN A 98 6.29 -10.92 -7.45
N ASP A 99 7.21 -11.82 -7.79
CA ASP A 99 7.39 -12.27 -9.16
C ASP A 99 6.20 -13.15 -9.58
N LEU A 100 5.49 -12.74 -10.64
CA LEU A 100 4.33 -13.46 -11.17
C LEU A 100 4.64 -14.21 -12.46
N ALA A 101 5.60 -13.69 -13.25
CA ALA A 101 6.10 -14.31 -14.47
C ALA A 101 7.45 -13.67 -14.84
N ASP A 102 8.09 -14.19 -15.88
CA ASP A 102 9.28 -13.56 -16.48
C ASP A 102 8.99 -12.09 -16.80
N HIS A 103 9.82 -11.19 -16.24
CA HIS A 103 9.73 -9.73 -16.38
C HIS A 103 8.45 -9.08 -15.81
N ILE A 104 7.65 -9.80 -15.01
CA ILE A 104 6.43 -9.26 -14.38
C ILE A 104 6.51 -9.46 -12.87
N ALA A 105 6.62 -8.35 -12.15
CA ALA A 105 6.53 -8.31 -10.70
C ALA A 105 5.38 -7.40 -10.25
N LEU A 106 4.65 -7.83 -9.22
CA LEU A 106 3.57 -7.07 -8.60
C LEU A 106 4.03 -6.49 -7.26
N PRO A 107 3.97 -5.16 -7.06
CA PRO A 107 4.21 -4.59 -5.74
C PRO A 107 3.10 -4.99 -4.77
N GLN A 108 3.52 -5.50 -3.60
CA GLN A 108 2.71 -5.76 -2.42
C GLN A 108 3.32 -5.01 -1.23
N PHE A 109 2.67 -5.06 -0.07
CA PHE A 109 3.25 -4.58 1.18
C PHE A 109 3.41 -5.71 2.20
N ALA A 110 4.47 -5.64 2.99
CA ALA A 110 4.67 -6.48 4.16
C ALA A 110 4.80 -5.61 5.41
N LEU A 111 4.31 -6.11 6.55
CA LEU A 111 4.52 -5.47 7.84
C LEU A 111 6.02 -5.38 8.17
N THR A 112 6.37 -4.36 8.93
CA THR A 112 7.71 -4.20 9.51
C THR A 112 7.63 -4.23 11.03
N GLU A 113 8.78 -4.41 11.67
CA GLU A 113 8.93 -4.32 13.13
C GLU A 113 9.01 -2.87 13.64
N GLU A 114 8.92 -1.88 12.75
CA GLU A 114 8.92 -0.46 13.15
C GLU A 114 7.69 -0.13 14.02
N PRO A 115 7.84 0.71 15.06
CA PRO A 115 6.71 1.18 15.85
C PRO A 115 5.64 1.83 14.97
N SER A 116 4.37 1.60 15.30
CA SER A 116 3.25 2.20 14.57
C SER A 116 3.30 3.72 14.57
N ALA A 117 2.88 4.34 13.47
CA ALA A 117 2.93 5.79 13.29
C ALA A 117 1.53 6.42 13.40
N GLY A 118 1.26 7.04 14.55
CA GLY A 118 -0.03 7.66 14.85
C GLY A 118 -1.00 6.70 15.54
N ARG A 119 -2.30 6.94 15.39
CA ARG A 119 -3.35 6.11 16.01
C ARG A 119 -3.38 4.73 15.35
N VAL A 120 -3.29 3.69 16.18
CA VAL A 120 -3.54 2.31 15.75
C VAL A 120 -5.05 2.04 15.83
N TRP A 121 -5.63 1.56 14.73
CA TRP A 121 -7.04 1.18 14.68
C TRP A 121 -7.25 -0.04 13.79
N ARG A 122 -8.09 -0.97 14.25
CA ARG A 122 -8.57 -2.11 13.49
C ARG A 122 -10.09 -2.24 13.61
N LEU A 123 -10.70 -2.92 12.64
CA LEU A 123 -12.08 -3.38 12.69
C LEU A 123 -12.29 -4.18 13.99
N PRO A 124 -13.29 -3.82 14.81
CA PRO A 124 -13.64 -4.62 15.98
C PRO A 124 -14.14 -6.01 15.60
N GLU A 125 -13.88 -6.99 16.46
CA GLU A 125 -14.42 -8.36 16.36
C GLU A 125 -15.93 -8.41 16.67
#